data_AF-A0A9E3VID8-F1
#
_entry.id   AF-A0A9E3VID8-F1
#
_cell.length_a   1.000
_cell.length_b   1.000
_cell.length_c   1.000
_cell.angle_alpha   90.00
_cell.angle_beta   90.00
_cell.angle_gamma   90.00
#
_symmetry.space_group_name_H-M   'P 1'
#
loop_
_entity.id
_entity.type
_entity.pdbx_description
1 polymer ?
#
loop_
_entity_poly.entity_id
_entity_poly.type
_entity_poly.pdbx_seq_one_letter_code
_entity_poly.pdbx_strand_id
1 'polypeptide(L)'
;MEIQQLHDQLPHTEKWWEHYANKFLLIVIVLIAVNESSYSQNGFPNYYAYMALNSKADSLYRVKDYLNAAQFYSEAANINVEKAFGFDYADVHYNAACCYALAGKKKQAFQHLNTLATRCKYTGYESLFADSDLSSLHKDKEWENIIALVKANQSAEEKQKNIFTERTTYSGNSKEVLFQPHTKTVKEYLDNDSLPFLSINYGIYRIYFRGNSYAASHLPEVKAQLSEALQKVLGICQASEYNHGINIILVDSARETQELTGFYIHGGMSMPEVQSVLVVYNEGNQNPFSHELFHYISNDLWGMYSSRILQEGGAVYTECGNRTVIDSVTAAIFKEQKMFSLDDLINKFDDIAREDEIIAYFEGASVFKYLYEKYGAEKMKQLWTEGFEKSELIYGKSLSDFENEWKGYILSLPVPDKYDWTNAALHRC
;
A
#
# COMPACT_ATOMS: atom_id res chain seq x y z
N MET A 1 42.53 38.13 67.53
CA MET A 1 43.61 37.66 66.65
C MET A 1 43.44 36.16 66.55
N GLU A 2 43.06 35.53 65.45
CA GLU A 2 42.94 35.92 64.06
C GLU A 2 41.85 35.04 63.42
N ILE A 3 41.04 35.69 62.57
CA ILE A 3 40.20 35.08 61.56
C ILE A 3 41.14 34.74 60.40
N GLN A 4 41.76 33.55 60.32
CA GLN A 4 42.45 33.12 59.08
C GLN A 4 42.92 31.65 59.02
N GLN A 5 42.42 30.69 59.82
CA GLN A 5 42.94 29.31 59.76
C GLN A 5 41.88 28.21 59.95
N LEU A 6 40.80 28.26 59.16
CA LEU A 6 39.88 27.12 59.02
C LEU A 6 39.19 27.09 57.64
N HIS A 7 39.82 27.66 56.61
CA HIS A 7 39.26 27.78 55.26
C HIS A 7 40.01 26.95 54.20
N ASP A 8 40.84 25.97 54.59
CA ASP A 8 41.69 25.20 53.65
C ASP A 8 41.66 23.67 53.83
N GLN A 9 40.55 23.08 54.31
CA GLN A 9 40.44 21.60 54.41
C GLN A 9 39.09 21.01 53.98
N LEU A 10 38.47 21.53 52.91
CA LEU A 10 37.42 20.81 52.20
C LEU A 10 37.77 20.71 50.71
N PRO A 11 37.93 19.50 50.14
CA PRO A 11 38.14 19.35 48.72
C PRO A 11 36.90 19.83 47.97
N HIS A 12 37.14 20.65 46.94
CA HIS A 12 36.14 21.13 45.99
C HIS A 12 35.24 19.98 45.53
N THR A 13 33.99 19.98 46.00
CA THR A 13 32.95 19.09 45.50
C THR A 13 32.58 19.54 44.09
N GLU A 14 33.21 18.94 43.08
CA GLU A 14 32.75 18.99 41.70
C GLU A 14 31.32 18.49 41.64
N LYS A 15 30.35 19.40 41.48
CA LYS A 15 29.12 19.30 40.66
C LYS A 15 28.50 17.90 40.44
N TRP A 16 28.46 17.05 41.45
CA TRP A 16 27.85 15.71 41.34
C TRP A 16 26.37 15.82 40.95
N TRP A 17 25.67 16.86 41.41
CA TRP A 17 24.28 17.12 41.10
C TRP A 17 24.01 17.53 39.64
N GLU A 18 24.96 18.19 38.94
CA GLU A 18 24.76 18.55 37.52
C GLU A 18 24.81 17.31 36.61
N HIS A 19 25.64 16.32 36.94
CA HIS A 19 25.71 15.06 36.19
C HIS A 19 24.45 14.20 36.35
N TYR A 20 23.88 14.15 37.57
CA TYR A 20 22.64 13.42 37.82
C TYR A 20 21.40 14.18 37.33
N ALA A 21 21.38 15.52 37.41
CA ALA A 21 20.29 16.33 36.87
C ALA A 21 20.18 16.21 35.35
N ASN A 22 21.31 16.22 34.63
CA ASN A 22 21.31 16.02 33.17
C ASN A 22 20.90 14.60 32.78
N LYS A 23 21.30 13.56 33.54
CA LYS A 23 20.83 12.18 33.32
C LYS A 23 19.35 12.01 33.61
N PHE A 24 18.82 12.64 34.66
CA PHE A 24 17.41 12.58 35.01
C PHE A 24 16.55 13.33 33.99
N LEU A 25 17.01 14.49 33.51
CA LEU A 25 16.38 15.23 32.42
C LEU A 25 16.40 14.43 31.10
N LEU A 26 17.51 13.75 30.80
CA LEU A 26 17.59 12.86 29.63
C LEU A 26 16.62 11.68 29.74
N ILE A 27 16.50 11.05 30.91
CA ILE A 27 15.57 9.93 31.15
C ILE A 27 14.12 10.41 31.03
N VAL A 28 13.78 11.61 31.53
CA VAL A 28 12.44 12.18 31.39
C VAL A 28 12.13 12.56 29.93
N ILE A 29 13.08 13.14 29.20
CA ILE A 29 12.92 13.44 27.76
C ILE A 29 12.78 12.14 26.94
N VAL A 30 13.56 11.11 27.24
CA VAL A 30 13.42 9.79 26.60
C VAL A 30 12.05 9.19 26.93
N LEU A 31 11.60 9.20 28.19
CA LEU A 31 10.29 8.67 28.57
C LEU A 31 9.11 9.45 27.96
N ILE A 32 9.26 10.77 27.73
CA ILE A 32 8.28 11.57 26.98
C ILE A 32 8.33 11.20 25.49
N ALA A 33 9.51 11.00 24.91
CA ALA A 33 9.67 10.57 23.51
C ALA A 33 9.19 9.13 23.24
N VAL A 34 9.28 8.21 24.22
CA VAL A 34 8.73 6.84 24.08
C VAL A 34 7.19 6.83 24.20
N ASN A 35 6.59 7.83 24.87
CA ASN A 35 5.14 7.98 24.89
C ASN A 35 4.58 8.59 23.59
N GLU A 36 5.38 9.35 22.83
CA GLU A 36 4.95 9.86 21.52
C GLU A 36 4.98 8.78 20.42
N SER A 37 5.87 7.79 20.53
CA SER A 37 5.90 6.62 19.63
C SER A 37 4.76 5.62 19.87
N SER A 38 3.99 5.81 20.94
CA SER A 38 2.80 4.98 21.24
C SER A 38 1.54 5.42 20.47
N TYR A 39 1.57 6.56 19.77
CA TYR A 39 0.44 7.03 18.96
C TYR A 39 0.38 6.44 17.53
N SER A 40 1.36 5.61 17.14
CA SER A 40 1.37 4.90 15.86
C SER A 40 0.43 3.68 15.81
N GLN A 41 -0.09 3.19 16.93
CA GLN A 41 -0.84 1.92 16.99
C GLN A 41 -2.36 2.02 16.78
N ASN A 42 -2.94 3.20 16.54
CA ASN A 42 -4.41 3.27 16.45
C ASN A 42 -5.00 2.82 15.10
N GLY A 43 -4.20 2.55 14.07
CA GLY A 43 -4.67 1.92 12.83
C GLY A 43 -5.93 2.58 12.24
N PHE A 44 -6.96 1.76 11.96
CA PHE A 44 -8.26 2.20 11.41
C PHE A 44 -9.38 1.95 12.43
N PRO A 45 -9.54 2.77 13.48
CA PRO A 45 -10.46 2.45 14.58
C PRO A 45 -11.92 2.33 14.12
N ASN A 46 -12.37 3.15 13.16
CA ASN A 46 -13.74 3.08 12.66
C ASN A 46 -13.91 1.90 11.69
N TYR A 47 -12.97 1.67 10.78
CA TYR A 47 -12.96 0.46 9.97
C TYR A 47 -12.95 -0.82 10.82
N TYR A 48 -12.12 -0.91 11.86
CA TYR A 48 -12.08 -2.07 12.74
C TYR A 48 -13.36 -2.21 13.57
N ALA A 49 -13.97 -1.11 14.01
CA ALA A 49 -15.29 -1.13 14.63
C ALA A 49 -16.36 -1.64 13.65
N TYR A 50 -16.35 -1.15 12.41
CA TYR A 50 -17.21 -1.65 11.34
C TYR A 50 -17.01 -3.14 11.11
N MET A 51 -15.77 -3.59 10.95
CA MET A 51 -15.42 -5.00 10.72
C MET A 51 -15.86 -5.89 11.88
N ALA A 52 -15.71 -5.43 13.12
CA ALA A 52 -16.15 -6.15 14.31
C ALA A 52 -17.68 -6.32 14.35
N LEU A 53 -18.43 -5.25 14.07
CA LEU A 53 -19.89 -5.31 13.98
C LEU A 53 -20.36 -6.20 12.83
N ASN A 54 -19.74 -6.06 11.65
CA ASN A 54 -20.05 -6.87 10.47
C ASN A 54 -19.77 -8.36 10.72
N SER A 55 -18.59 -8.69 11.28
CA SER A 55 -18.23 -10.08 11.64
C SER A 55 -19.15 -10.67 12.70
N LYS A 56 -19.62 -9.84 13.64
CA LYS A 56 -20.60 -10.24 14.65
C LYS A 56 -21.96 -10.52 14.01
N ALA A 57 -22.40 -9.68 13.09
CA ALA A 57 -23.63 -9.87 12.33
C ALA A 57 -23.58 -11.14 11.48
N ASP A 58 -22.48 -11.39 10.76
CA ASP A 58 -22.26 -12.62 9.98
C ASP A 58 -22.36 -13.87 10.87
N SER A 59 -21.80 -13.82 12.07
CA SER A 59 -21.87 -14.92 13.04
C SER A 59 -23.29 -15.20 13.50
N LEU A 60 -24.09 -14.16 13.72
CA LEU A 60 -25.49 -14.26 14.09
C LEU A 60 -26.36 -14.76 12.93
N TYR A 61 -26.09 -14.32 11.70
CA TYR A 61 -26.75 -14.81 10.50
C TYR A 61 -26.55 -16.32 10.33
N ARG A 62 -25.32 -16.83 10.52
CA ARG A 62 -25.00 -18.26 10.42
C ARG A 62 -25.79 -19.13 11.41
N VAL A 63 -26.09 -18.62 12.60
CA VAL A 63 -26.92 -19.31 13.60
C VAL A 63 -28.41 -19.00 13.46
N LYS A 64 -28.81 -18.33 12.37
CA LYS A 64 -30.19 -17.94 12.03
C LYS A 64 -30.84 -16.96 13.02
N ASP A 65 -30.03 -16.23 13.78
CA ASP A 65 -30.50 -15.14 14.62
C ASP A 65 -30.61 -13.85 13.78
N TYR A 66 -31.54 -13.87 12.83
CA TYR A 66 -31.64 -12.86 11.79
C TYR A 66 -32.00 -11.48 12.33
N LEU A 67 -32.78 -11.38 13.40
CA LEU A 67 -33.15 -10.08 13.97
C LEU A 67 -31.92 -9.38 14.59
N ASN A 68 -31.12 -10.11 15.36
CA ASN A 68 -29.91 -9.54 15.95
C ASN A 68 -28.84 -9.29 14.88
N ALA A 69 -28.68 -10.20 13.92
CA ALA A 69 -27.80 -9.97 12.77
C ALA A 69 -28.14 -8.66 12.03
N ALA A 70 -29.43 -8.45 11.74
CA ALA A 70 -29.90 -7.23 11.08
C ALA A 70 -29.56 -5.96 11.87
N GLN A 71 -29.68 -5.99 13.19
CA GLN A 71 -29.35 -4.84 14.06
C GLN A 71 -27.86 -4.51 14.03
N PHE A 72 -26.98 -5.52 14.10
CA PHE A 72 -25.54 -5.32 14.02
C PHE A 72 -25.11 -4.79 12.64
N TYR A 73 -25.69 -5.30 11.55
CA TYR A 73 -25.47 -4.71 10.22
C TYR A 73 -26.00 -3.27 10.16
N SER A 74 -27.19 -2.96 10.71
CA SER A 74 -27.69 -1.59 10.77
C SER A 74 -26.75 -0.66 11.54
N GLU A 75 -26.14 -1.13 12.63
CA GLU A 75 -25.16 -0.36 13.40
C GLU A 75 -23.88 -0.12 12.59
N ALA A 76 -23.35 -1.16 11.95
CA ALA A 76 -22.19 -1.07 11.06
C ALA A 76 -22.42 -0.07 9.92
N ALA A 77 -23.62 -0.05 9.32
CA ALA A 77 -23.99 0.88 8.25
C ALA A 77 -23.99 2.37 8.67
N ASN A 78 -23.95 2.66 9.98
CA ASN A 78 -23.90 4.04 10.49
C ASN A 78 -22.48 4.47 10.89
N ILE A 79 -21.48 3.58 10.83
CA ILE A 79 -20.09 3.95 11.09
C ILE A 79 -19.57 4.75 9.90
N ASN A 80 -18.95 5.90 10.18
CA ASN A 80 -18.23 6.66 9.17
C ASN A 80 -16.77 6.20 9.15
N VAL A 81 -16.47 5.20 8.31
CA VAL A 81 -15.11 4.69 8.13
C VAL A 81 -14.18 5.74 7.50
N GLU A 82 -12.89 5.54 7.68
CA GLU A 82 -11.85 6.42 7.17
C GLU A 82 -11.89 6.52 5.63
N LYS A 83 -11.61 7.71 5.08
CA LYS A 83 -11.77 8.04 3.64
C LYS A 83 -10.95 7.14 2.68
N ALA A 84 -9.88 6.56 3.20
CA ALA A 84 -8.95 5.64 2.56
C ALA A 84 -9.55 4.57 1.66
N PHE A 85 -10.66 3.99 2.11
CA PHE A 85 -11.14 2.74 1.57
C PHE A 85 -12.14 2.92 0.42
N GLY A 86 -12.51 4.17 0.08
CA GLY A 86 -13.60 4.41 -0.88
C GLY A 86 -14.84 3.58 -0.52
N PHE A 87 -15.15 3.51 0.78
CA PHE A 87 -15.93 2.42 1.35
C PHE A 87 -17.37 2.40 0.84
N ASP A 88 -17.77 1.29 0.26
CA ASP A 88 -19.14 1.07 -0.20
C ASP A 88 -19.98 0.43 0.92
N TYR A 89 -20.97 1.18 1.41
CA TYR A 89 -21.93 0.68 2.41
C TYR A 89 -23.05 -0.16 1.78
N ALA A 90 -23.04 -0.40 0.47
CA ALA A 90 -24.04 -1.22 -0.19
C ALA A 90 -24.17 -2.61 0.43
N ASP A 91 -23.07 -3.32 0.63
CA ASP A 91 -23.08 -4.69 1.15
C ASP A 91 -23.71 -4.78 2.55
N VAL A 92 -23.39 -3.85 3.45
CA VAL A 92 -23.95 -3.84 4.80
C VAL A 92 -25.45 -3.50 4.79
N HIS A 93 -25.89 -2.58 3.91
CA HIS A 93 -27.32 -2.31 3.75
C HIS A 93 -28.06 -3.50 3.11
N TYR A 94 -27.45 -4.18 2.15
CA TYR A 94 -27.96 -5.39 1.51
C TYR A 94 -28.16 -6.50 2.56
N ASN A 95 -27.11 -6.80 3.34
CA ASN A 95 -27.15 -7.86 4.35
C ASN A 95 -28.15 -7.54 5.46
N ALA A 96 -28.22 -6.29 5.92
CA ALA A 96 -29.25 -5.85 6.86
C ALA A 96 -30.68 -6.06 6.30
N ALA A 97 -30.91 -5.73 5.03
CA ALA A 97 -32.20 -5.93 4.38
C ALA A 97 -32.61 -7.41 4.33
N CYS A 98 -31.69 -8.29 3.93
CA CYS A 98 -31.91 -9.74 3.89
C CYS A 98 -32.26 -10.28 5.28
N CYS A 99 -31.49 -9.91 6.30
CA CYS A 99 -31.73 -10.33 7.68
C CYS A 99 -33.09 -9.83 8.21
N TYR A 100 -33.46 -8.57 7.95
CA TYR A 100 -34.77 -8.06 8.36
C TYR A 100 -35.92 -8.76 7.61
N ALA A 101 -35.75 -9.11 6.33
CA ALA A 101 -36.74 -9.85 5.56
C ALA A 101 -36.97 -11.25 6.15
N LEU A 102 -35.89 -11.98 6.43
CA LEU A 102 -35.94 -13.29 7.09
C LEU A 102 -36.54 -13.23 8.50
N ALA A 103 -36.31 -12.15 9.23
CA ALA A 103 -36.91 -11.91 10.54
C ALA A 103 -38.38 -11.43 10.48
N GLY A 104 -38.98 -11.32 9.28
CA GLY A 104 -40.34 -10.82 9.08
C GLY A 104 -40.51 -9.33 9.36
N LYS A 105 -39.41 -8.57 9.46
CA LYS A 105 -39.38 -7.11 9.72
C LYS A 105 -39.38 -6.32 8.41
N LYS A 106 -40.46 -6.49 7.65
CA LYS A 106 -40.66 -5.92 6.31
C LYS A 106 -40.34 -4.43 6.19
N LYS A 107 -40.80 -3.60 7.15
CA LYS A 107 -40.58 -2.14 7.12
C LYS A 107 -39.09 -1.80 7.18
N GLN A 108 -38.34 -2.43 8.08
CA GLN A 108 -36.90 -2.22 8.21
C GLN A 108 -36.14 -2.74 7.00
N ALA A 109 -36.55 -3.89 6.45
CA ALA A 109 -35.98 -4.41 5.21
C ALA A 109 -36.09 -3.39 4.06
N PHE A 110 -37.29 -2.83 3.84
CA PHE A 110 -37.48 -1.80 2.81
C PHE A 110 -36.74 -0.48 3.09
N GLN A 111 -36.53 -0.10 4.36
CA GLN A 111 -35.70 1.08 4.69
C GLN A 111 -34.24 0.89 4.23
N HIS A 112 -33.68 -0.30 4.45
CA HIS A 112 -32.35 -0.65 3.98
C HIS A 112 -32.29 -0.78 2.45
N LEU A 113 -33.25 -1.46 1.83
CA LEU A 113 -33.34 -1.57 0.37
C LEU A 113 -33.50 -0.21 -0.32
N ASN A 114 -34.29 0.70 0.27
CA ASN A 114 -34.43 2.05 -0.27
C ASN A 114 -33.13 2.83 -0.15
N THR A 115 -32.41 2.70 0.97
CA THR A 115 -31.07 3.31 1.13
C THR A 115 -30.08 2.77 0.12
N LEU A 116 -30.06 1.45 -0.05
CA LEU A 116 -29.25 0.72 -1.03
C LEU A 116 -29.50 1.23 -2.45
N ALA A 117 -30.77 1.31 -2.87
CA ALA A 117 -31.14 1.76 -4.22
C ALA A 117 -30.92 3.27 -4.43
N THR A 118 -31.21 4.12 -3.44
CA THR A 118 -31.24 5.57 -3.65
C THR A 118 -29.96 6.28 -3.29
N ARG A 119 -29.31 5.89 -2.18
CA ARG A 119 -28.10 6.53 -1.64
C ARG A 119 -26.83 5.80 -2.08
N CYS A 120 -26.79 4.48 -1.93
CA CYS A 120 -25.65 3.67 -2.39
C CYS A 120 -25.63 3.51 -3.91
N LYS A 121 -26.74 3.79 -4.60
CA LYS A 121 -26.90 3.61 -6.05
C LYS A 121 -26.56 2.19 -6.50
N TYR A 122 -26.88 1.21 -5.66
CA TYR A 122 -26.57 -0.19 -5.92
C TYR A 122 -27.04 -0.64 -7.30
N THR A 123 -26.16 -1.40 -7.97
CA THR A 123 -26.33 -1.82 -9.37
C THR A 123 -26.46 -3.34 -9.54
N GLY A 124 -26.36 -4.11 -8.46
CA GLY A 124 -26.51 -5.57 -8.47
C GLY A 124 -27.96 -6.04 -8.63
N TYR A 125 -28.61 -5.71 -9.75
CA TYR A 125 -30.00 -6.06 -10.04
C TYR A 125 -30.24 -7.57 -10.00
N GLU A 126 -29.40 -8.36 -10.67
CA GLU A 126 -29.55 -9.81 -10.75
C GLU A 126 -29.42 -10.46 -9.38
N SER A 127 -28.38 -10.06 -8.62
CA SER A 127 -28.14 -10.55 -7.25
C SER A 127 -29.33 -10.26 -6.35
N LEU A 128 -29.81 -9.01 -6.36
CA LEU A 128 -30.93 -8.59 -5.52
C LEU A 128 -32.24 -9.30 -5.90
N PHE A 129 -32.50 -9.49 -7.19
CA PHE A 129 -33.73 -10.12 -7.66
C PHE A 129 -33.77 -11.63 -7.41
N ALA A 130 -32.62 -12.31 -7.49
CA ALA A 130 -32.52 -13.75 -7.31
C ALA A 130 -32.40 -14.18 -5.84
N ASP A 131 -32.17 -13.24 -4.91
CA ASP A 131 -31.93 -13.56 -3.50
C ASP A 131 -33.15 -14.17 -2.82
N SER A 132 -32.99 -15.40 -2.32
CA SER A 132 -34.05 -16.13 -1.61
C SER A 132 -34.43 -15.50 -0.28
N ASP A 133 -33.51 -14.79 0.37
CA ASP A 133 -33.74 -14.16 1.69
C ASP A 133 -34.76 -13.02 1.58
N LEU A 134 -34.87 -12.42 0.39
CA LEU A 134 -35.79 -11.33 0.07
C LEU A 134 -37.12 -11.80 -0.54
N SER A 135 -37.29 -13.10 -0.78
CA SER A 135 -38.48 -13.69 -1.43
C SER A 135 -39.81 -13.30 -0.76
N SER A 136 -39.81 -13.10 0.56
CA SER A 136 -40.97 -12.65 1.33
C SER A 136 -41.46 -11.25 0.94
N LEU A 137 -40.60 -10.44 0.32
CA LEU A 137 -40.86 -9.06 -0.10
C LEU A 137 -41.35 -8.96 -1.55
N HIS A 138 -41.13 -9.97 -2.39
CA HIS A 138 -41.31 -9.88 -3.85
C HIS A 138 -42.73 -9.53 -4.31
N LYS A 139 -43.74 -9.84 -3.49
CA LYS A 139 -45.16 -9.57 -3.79
C LYS A 139 -45.59 -8.16 -3.37
N ASP A 140 -44.72 -7.39 -2.75
CA ASP A 140 -45.04 -6.05 -2.29
C ASP A 140 -44.85 -5.01 -3.38
N LYS A 141 -45.69 -3.98 -3.39
CA LYS A 141 -45.57 -2.85 -4.34
C LYS A 141 -44.26 -2.07 -4.13
N GLU A 142 -43.76 -1.97 -2.90
CA GLU A 142 -42.47 -1.32 -2.61
C GLU A 142 -41.31 -2.08 -3.27
N TRP A 143 -41.39 -3.41 -3.38
CA TRP A 143 -40.38 -4.23 -4.06
C TRP A 143 -40.25 -3.87 -5.54
N GLU A 144 -41.37 -3.75 -6.25
CA GLU A 144 -41.39 -3.35 -7.66
C GLU A 144 -40.67 -2.00 -7.87
N ASN A 145 -40.88 -1.04 -6.97
CA ASN A 145 -40.22 0.26 -7.01
C ASN A 145 -38.71 0.16 -6.77
N ILE A 146 -38.28 -0.62 -5.77
CA ILE A 146 -36.85 -0.83 -5.46
C ILE A 146 -36.14 -1.48 -6.65
N ILE A 147 -36.71 -2.56 -7.19
CA ILE A 147 -36.11 -3.29 -8.31
C ILE A 147 -36.02 -2.43 -9.56
N ALA A 148 -37.05 -1.63 -9.86
CA ALA A 148 -36.99 -0.67 -10.97
C ALA A 148 -35.88 0.37 -10.78
N LEU A 149 -35.67 0.87 -9.56
CA LEU A 149 -34.59 1.82 -9.24
C LEU A 149 -33.21 1.18 -9.39
N VAL A 150 -32.99 -0.02 -8.84
CA VAL A 150 -31.70 -0.73 -8.95
C VAL A 150 -31.37 -1.05 -10.39
N LYS A 151 -32.36 -1.49 -11.19
CA LYS A 151 -32.18 -1.68 -12.63
C LYS A 151 -31.81 -0.39 -13.36
N ALA A 152 -32.45 0.72 -13.01
CA ALA A 152 -32.11 2.02 -13.58
C ALA A 152 -30.69 2.47 -13.19
N ASN A 153 -30.26 2.22 -11.94
CA ASN A 153 -28.89 2.50 -11.51
C ASN A 153 -27.87 1.67 -12.31
N GLN A 154 -28.11 0.37 -12.47
CA GLN A 154 -27.26 -0.52 -13.26
C GLN A 154 -27.11 -0.03 -14.70
N SER A 155 -28.23 0.22 -15.38
CA SER A 155 -28.21 0.74 -16.76
C SER A 155 -27.53 2.11 -16.86
N ALA A 156 -27.67 2.97 -15.84
CA ALA A 156 -27.00 4.26 -15.81
C ALA A 156 -25.48 4.12 -15.61
N GLU A 157 -25.04 3.26 -14.70
CA GLU A 157 -23.62 2.96 -14.46
C GLU A 157 -22.97 2.37 -15.70
N GLU A 158 -23.58 1.35 -16.31
CA GLU A 158 -23.07 0.72 -17.54
C GLU A 158 -22.95 1.75 -18.67
N LYS A 159 -23.96 2.60 -18.85
CA LYS A 159 -23.92 3.66 -19.86
C LYS A 159 -22.80 4.67 -19.57
N GLN A 160 -22.61 5.07 -18.32
CA GLN A 160 -21.53 5.99 -17.96
C GLN A 160 -20.16 5.35 -18.15
N LYS A 161 -19.99 4.08 -17.76
CA LYS A 161 -18.77 3.32 -17.98
C LYS A 161 -18.44 3.22 -19.46
N ASN A 162 -19.42 2.88 -20.31
CA ASN A 162 -19.23 2.80 -21.75
C ASN A 162 -18.84 4.16 -22.36
N ILE A 163 -19.55 5.25 -22.01
CA ILE A 163 -19.20 6.59 -22.49
C ILE A 163 -17.81 7.01 -22.02
N PHE A 164 -17.47 6.71 -20.76
CA PHE A 164 -16.15 6.99 -20.23
C PHE A 164 -15.09 6.25 -21.03
N THR A 165 -15.19 4.92 -21.13
CA THR A 165 -14.27 4.07 -21.89
C THR A 165 -14.14 4.55 -23.35
N GLU A 166 -15.24 4.79 -24.06
CA GLU A 166 -15.22 5.28 -25.44
C GLU A 166 -14.46 6.61 -25.59
N ARG A 167 -14.53 7.49 -24.58
CA ARG A 167 -13.89 8.81 -24.62
C ARG A 167 -12.45 8.83 -24.11
N THR A 168 -12.06 7.83 -23.33
CA THR A 168 -10.74 7.74 -22.70
C THR A 168 -9.82 6.71 -23.35
N THR A 169 -10.38 5.77 -24.12
CA THR A 169 -9.59 4.84 -24.92
C THR A 169 -9.12 5.50 -26.21
N TYR A 170 -7.81 5.65 -26.34
CA TYR A 170 -7.16 6.04 -27.58
C TYR A 170 -6.54 4.80 -28.23
N SER A 171 -7.06 4.39 -29.40
CA SER A 171 -6.59 3.20 -30.13
C SER A 171 -5.56 3.52 -31.23
N GLY A 172 -5.13 4.78 -31.35
CA GLY A 172 -4.12 5.19 -32.32
C GLY A 172 -2.70 4.94 -31.80
N ASN A 173 -1.72 5.04 -32.70
CA ASN A 173 -0.31 5.08 -32.30
C ASN A 173 0.10 6.54 -32.09
N SER A 174 0.26 6.95 -30.82
CA SER A 174 0.70 8.29 -30.45
C SER A 174 2.12 8.23 -29.88
N LYS A 175 2.98 9.12 -30.37
CA LYS A 175 4.29 9.39 -29.74
C LYS A 175 4.20 10.36 -28.56
N GLU A 176 3.06 11.03 -28.42
CA GLU A 176 2.78 11.95 -27.31
C GLU A 176 2.37 11.17 -26.06
N VAL A 177 2.66 11.75 -24.89
CA VAL A 177 2.25 11.20 -23.59
C VAL A 177 0.75 11.40 -23.40
N LEU A 178 0.04 10.30 -23.13
CA LEU A 178 -1.40 10.33 -22.90
C LEU A 178 -1.70 10.20 -21.40
N PHE A 179 -2.33 11.23 -20.82
CA PHE A 179 -2.85 11.20 -19.45
C PHE A 179 -4.34 10.88 -19.47
N GLN A 180 -4.76 9.87 -18.71
CA GLN A 180 -6.19 9.62 -18.54
C GLN A 180 -6.82 10.65 -17.59
N PRO A 181 -8.13 10.89 -17.68
CA PRO A 181 -8.84 11.66 -16.68
C PRO A 181 -8.71 11.01 -15.30
N HIS A 182 -8.55 11.84 -14.28
CA HIS A 182 -8.49 11.37 -12.90
C HIS A 182 -9.75 10.60 -12.51
N THR A 183 -9.54 9.49 -11.82
CA THR A 183 -10.61 8.76 -11.15
C THR A 183 -11.23 9.60 -10.04
N LYS A 184 -12.40 9.18 -9.55
CA LYS A 184 -13.05 9.86 -8.43
C LYS A 184 -12.13 9.94 -7.20
N THR A 185 -11.47 8.83 -6.86
CA THR A 185 -10.53 8.75 -5.73
C THR A 185 -9.38 9.74 -5.85
N VAL A 186 -8.75 9.84 -7.03
CA VAL A 186 -7.63 10.78 -7.23
C VAL A 186 -8.10 12.23 -7.16
N LYS A 187 -9.30 12.53 -7.69
CA LYS A 187 -9.89 13.88 -7.53
C LYS A 187 -10.13 14.22 -6.07
N GLU A 188 -10.62 13.29 -5.27
CA GLU A 188 -10.82 13.50 -3.83
C GLU A 188 -9.50 13.83 -3.10
N TYR A 189 -8.36 13.28 -3.55
CA TYR A 189 -7.05 13.64 -3.00
C TYR A 189 -6.59 15.02 -3.48
N LEU A 190 -6.68 15.27 -4.78
CA LEU A 190 -6.12 16.48 -5.39
C LEU A 190 -6.94 17.74 -5.14
N ASP A 191 -8.26 17.59 -4.98
CA ASP A 191 -9.20 18.67 -4.68
C ASP A 191 -9.40 18.84 -3.15
N ASN A 192 -8.54 18.22 -2.32
CA ASN A 192 -8.62 18.33 -0.86
C ASN A 192 -8.13 19.71 -0.39
N ASP A 193 -9.05 20.54 0.11
CA ASP A 193 -8.74 21.90 0.60
C ASP A 193 -7.73 21.95 1.75
N SER A 194 -7.54 20.85 2.49
CA SER A 194 -6.56 20.79 3.60
C SER A 194 -5.12 20.70 3.07
N LEU A 195 -4.93 20.15 1.87
CA LEU A 195 -3.64 19.95 1.23
C LEU A 195 -3.74 20.39 -0.25
N PRO A 196 -3.77 21.70 -0.53
CA PRO A 196 -3.96 22.19 -1.88
C PRO A 196 -2.73 21.94 -2.75
N PHE A 197 -2.94 21.26 -3.89
CA PHE A 197 -1.88 20.91 -4.82
C PHE A 197 -1.77 21.91 -5.99
N LEU A 198 -0.53 22.27 -6.32
CA LEU A 198 -0.14 22.77 -7.63
C LEU A 198 0.24 21.58 -8.51
N SER A 199 0.30 21.79 -9.84
CA SER A 199 0.85 20.77 -10.74
C SER A 199 1.67 21.34 -11.88
N ILE A 200 2.64 20.54 -12.33
CA ILE A 200 3.43 20.78 -13.53
C ILE A 200 3.52 19.50 -14.35
N ASN A 201 3.69 19.63 -15.68
CA ASN A 201 4.02 18.51 -16.54
C ASN A 201 5.53 18.41 -16.72
N TYR A 202 6.06 17.19 -16.74
CA TYR A 202 7.46 16.89 -17.02
C TYR A 202 7.61 15.51 -17.65
N GLY A 203 7.96 15.46 -18.94
CA GLY A 203 8.05 14.18 -19.67
C GLY A 203 6.74 13.41 -19.60
N ILE A 204 6.79 12.17 -19.09
CA ILE A 204 5.62 11.31 -18.88
C ILE A 204 4.82 11.62 -17.61
N TYR A 205 5.28 12.59 -16.81
CA TYR A 205 4.75 12.84 -15.48
C TYR A 205 3.89 14.09 -15.43
N ARG A 206 2.81 14.00 -14.66
CA ARG A 206 2.14 15.17 -14.09
C ARG A 206 2.42 15.16 -12.59
N ILE A 207 3.22 16.12 -12.15
CA ILE A 207 3.75 16.18 -10.78
C ILE A 207 2.88 17.15 -9.98
N TYR A 208 2.29 16.65 -8.90
CA TYR A 208 1.47 17.36 -7.93
C TYR A 208 2.26 17.60 -6.64
N PHE A 209 2.26 18.83 -6.15
CA PHE A 209 2.99 19.22 -4.93
C PHE A 209 2.36 20.47 -4.30
N ARG A 210 2.54 20.71 -3.01
CA ARG A 210 2.08 21.95 -2.35
C ARG A 210 3.06 23.09 -2.61
N GLY A 211 2.60 24.32 -2.81
CA GLY A 211 3.47 25.46 -3.18
C GLY A 211 4.52 25.87 -2.14
N ASN A 212 4.40 25.39 -0.90
CA ASN A 212 5.34 25.61 0.20
C ASN A 212 5.98 24.30 0.71
N SER A 213 5.88 23.21 -0.05
CA SER A 213 6.47 21.91 0.30
C SER A 213 7.98 21.86 0.05
N TYR A 214 8.64 20.84 0.58
CA TYR A 214 10.04 20.54 0.26
C TYR A 214 10.20 20.25 -1.25
N ALA A 215 9.24 19.55 -1.85
CA ALA A 215 9.21 19.32 -3.29
C ALA A 215 9.17 20.62 -4.11
N ALA A 216 8.44 21.65 -3.66
CA ALA A 216 8.34 22.93 -4.37
C ALA A 216 9.68 23.65 -4.49
N SER A 217 10.53 23.57 -3.46
CA SER A 217 11.87 24.17 -3.47
C SER A 217 12.93 23.31 -4.17
N HIS A 218 12.62 22.05 -4.52
CA HIS A 218 13.53 21.07 -5.11
C HIS A 218 12.99 20.44 -6.41
N LEU A 219 12.19 21.17 -7.18
CA LEU A 219 11.62 20.67 -8.44
C LEU A 219 12.67 20.22 -9.47
N PRO A 220 13.83 20.89 -9.64
CA PRO A 220 14.89 20.39 -10.52
C PRO A 220 15.41 19.01 -10.11
N GLU A 221 15.61 18.78 -8.82
CA GLU A 221 16.08 17.52 -8.24
C GLU A 221 15.03 16.42 -8.43
N VAL A 222 13.76 16.71 -8.12
CA VAL A 222 12.64 15.78 -8.37
C VAL A 222 12.61 15.33 -9.83
N LYS A 223 12.74 16.25 -10.77
CA LYS A 223 12.75 15.95 -12.22
C LYS A 223 13.93 15.08 -12.63
N ALA A 224 15.13 15.38 -12.11
CA ALA A 224 16.32 14.58 -12.38
C ALA A 224 16.16 13.15 -11.85
N GLN A 225 15.68 13.02 -10.61
CA GLN A 225 15.43 11.74 -9.96
C GLN A 225 14.36 10.91 -10.67
N LEU A 226 13.25 11.52 -11.10
CA LEU A 226 12.21 10.84 -11.89
C LEU A 226 12.72 10.37 -13.25
N SER A 227 13.64 11.11 -13.87
CA SER A 227 14.28 10.71 -15.14
C SER A 227 15.21 9.53 -14.95
N GLU A 228 16.05 9.57 -13.91
CA GLU A 228 16.93 8.46 -13.56
C GLU A 228 16.13 7.20 -13.22
N ALA A 229 15.06 7.34 -12.42
CA ALA A 229 14.19 6.24 -12.06
C ALA A 229 13.52 5.61 -13.29
N LEU A 230 13.00 6.43 -14.22
CA LEU A 230 12.44 5.93 -15.48
C LEU A 230 13.48 5.13 -16.28
N GLN A 231 14.69 5.67 -16.44
CA GLN A 231 15.75 5.00 -17.19
C GLN A 231 16.13 3.65 -16.57
N LYS A 232 16.24 3.58 -15.24
CA LYS A 232 16.49 2.31 -14.53
C LYS A 232 15.39 1.30 -14.80
N VAL A 233 14.13 1.70 -14.61
CA VAL A 233 12.98 0.80 -14.78
C VAL A 233 12.86 0.30 -16.22
N LEU A 234 13.01 1.18 -17.22
CA LEU A 234 13.00 0.78 -18.64
C LEU A 234 14.15 -0.15 -19.00
N GLY A 235 15.33 0.08 -18.42
CA GLY A 235 16.48 -0.82 -18.56
C GLY A 235 16.20 -2.21 -18.02
N ILE A 236 15.54 -2.33 -16.85
CA ILE A 236 15.12 -3.63 -16.32
C ILE A 236 14.03 -4.26 -17.18
N CYS A 237 13.05 -3.45 -17.62
CA CYS A 237 11.95 -3.90 -18.46
C CYS A 237 12.34 -4.26 -19.91
N GLN A 238 13.58 -3.93 -20.32
CA GLN A 238 14.06 -4.01 -21.71
C GLN A 238 13.16 -3.23 -22.69
N ALA A 239 12.58 -2.12 -22.23
CA ALA A 239 11.73 -1.25 -23.04
C ALA A 239 12.53 -0.04 -23.52
N SER A 240 12.36 0.34 -24.79
CA SER A 240 13.04 1.51 -25.36
C SER A 240 12.36 2.83 -24.99
N GLU A 241 11.06 2.80 -24.75
CA GLU A 241 10.25 3.96 -24.41
C GLU A 241 9.03 3.56 -23.57
N TYR A 242 8.45 4.55 -22.91
CA TYR A 242 7.19 4.44 -22.18
C TYR A 242 6.45 5.78 -22.33
N ASN A 243 5.24 5.75 -22.86
CA ASN A 243 4.48 6.94 -23.25
C ASN A 243 3.11 7.05 -22.54
N HIS A 244 2.87 6.22 -21.52
CA HIS A 244 1.69 6.34 -20.68
C HIS A 244 1.94 7.38 -19.58
N GLY A 245 1.00 8.32 -19.43
CA GLY A 245 1.10 9.38 -18.43
C GLY A 245 0.96 8.83 -17.01
N ILE A 246 1.81 9.30 -16.09
CA ILE A 246 1.78 8.93 -14.67
C ILE A 246 1.60 10.19 -13.82
N ASN A 247 0.66 10.17 -12.89
CA ASN A 247 0.51 11.24 -11.91
C ASN A 247 1.43 10.96 -10.72
N ILE A 248 2.32 11.90 -10.40
CA ILE A 248 3.19 11.82 -9.22
C ILE A 248 2.61 12.77 -8.17
N ILE A 249 2.21 12.27 -7.01
CA ILE A 249 1.66 13.06 -5.92
C ILE A 249 2.69 13.12 -4.81
N LEU A 250 3.24 14.31 -4.55
CA LEU A 250 4.30 14.54 -3.58
C LEU A 250 3.75 15.20 -2.32
N VAL A 251 4.03 14.61 -1.16
CA VAL A 251 3.67 15.14 0.16
C VAL A 251 4.87 15.20 1.08
N ASP A 252 4.84 16.03 2.12
CA ASP A 252 6.02 16.24 2.97
C ASP A 252 6.16 15.17 4.07
N SER A 253 5.12 14.40 4.39
CA SER A 253 5.18 13.43 5.50
C SER A 253 4.18 12.27 5.39
N ALA A 254 4.44 11.21 6.16
CA ALA A 254 3.51 10.11 6.36
C ALA A 254 2.18 10.53 7.03
N ARG A 255 2.18 11.68 7.71
CA ARG A 255 0.94 12.26 8.24
C ARG A 255 0.08 12.87 7.13
N GLU A 256 0.70 13.52 6.15
CA GLU A 256 -0.03 14.04 4.99
C GLU A 256 -0.59 12.91 4.13
N THR A 257 0.15 11.79 3.97
CA THR A 257 -0.44 10.60 3.35
C THR A 257 -1.65 10.11 4.13
N GLN A 258 -1.59 10.06 5.47
CA GLN A 258 -2.74 9.71 6.29
C GLN A 258 -3.90 10.69 6.17
N GLU A 259 -3.66 11.99 6.04
CA GLU A 259 -4.72 12.99 5.87
C GLU A 259 -5.40 12.89 4.50
N LEU A 260 -4.65 12.54 3.44
CA LEU A 260 -5.18 12.37 2.08
C LEU A 260 -5.87 11.03 1.89
N THR A 261 -5.16 9.97 2.23
CA THR A 261 -5.51 8.59 1.88
C THR A 261 -5.97 7.82 3.09
N GLY A 262 -5.98 8.38 4.30
CA GLY A 262 -6.24 7.64 5.55
C GLY A 262 -5.16 6.60 5.92
N PHE A 263 -4.13 6.40 5.10
CA PHE A 263 -3.03 5.46 5.35
C PHE A 263 -1.76 6.17 5.78
N TYR A 264 -1.10 5.66 6.80
CA TYR A 264 0.21 6.14 7.23
C TYR A 264 1.32 5.49 6.37
N ILE A 265 1.71 6.17 5.29
CA ILE A 265 2.69 5.68 4.31
C ILE A 265 4.00 6.43 4.50
N HIS A 266 5.10 5.72 4.78
CA HIS A 266 6.42 6.33 5.06
C HIS A 266 7.24 6.71 3.84
N GLY A 267 7.18 5.91 2.76
CA GLY A 267 7.99 6.08 1.56
C GLY A 267 7.13 6.48 0.36
N GLY A 268 6.52 5.49 -0.28
CA GLY A 268 5.61 5.73 -1.39
C GLY A 268 4.57 4.62 -1.52
N MET A 269 3.69 4.80 -2.50
CA MET A 269 2.68 3.82 -2.89
C MET A 269 2.35 3.99 -4.37
N SER A 270 2.58 2.92 -5.13
CA SER A 270 2.12 2.79 -6.51
C SER A 270 0.63 2.41 -6.56
N MET A 271 -0.15 3.16 -7.34
CA MET A 271 -1.59 2.96 -7.53
C MET A 271 -1.92 2.90 -9.03
N PRO A 272 -1.57 1.81 -9.73
CA PRO A 272 -1.72 1.69 -11.18
C PRO A 272 -3.17 1.83 -11.66
N GLU A 273 -4.13 1.31 -10.91
CA GLU A 273 -5.57 1.39 -11.20
C GLU A 273 -6.08 2.84 -11.36
N VAL A 274 -5.39 3.81 -10.76
CA VAL A 274 -5.76 5.23 -10.81
C VAL A 274 -4.64 6.10 -11.40
N GLN A 275 -3.73 5.49 -12.14
CA GLN A 275 -2.59 6.12 -12.81
C GLN A 275 -1.75 7.06 -11.94
N SER A 276 -1.52 6.66 -10.68
CA SER A 276 -0.88 7.56 -9.72
C SER A 276 0.19 6.85 -8.89
N VAL A 277 1.20 7.59 -8.51
CA VAL A 277 2.22 7.20 -7.52
C VAL A 277 2.27 8.29 -6.47
N LEU A 278 2.00 7.94 -5.22
CA LEU A 278 2.09 8.82 -4.06
C LEU A 278 3.46 8.66 -3.40
N VAL A 279 4.15 9.75 -3.10
CA VAL A 279 5.49 9.72 -2.49
C VAL A 279 5.61 10.75 -1.38
N VAL A 280 6.17 10.33 -0.26
CA VAL A 280 6.63 11.21 0.81
C VAL A 280 8.01 11.75 0.44
N TYR A 281 8.08 13.03 0.07
CA TYR A 281 9.27 13.70 -0.41
C TYR A 281 9.65 14.86 0.52
N ASN A 282 10.65 14.63 1.38
CA ASN A 282 11.13 15.60 2.36
C ASN A 282 12.66 15.52 2.55
N GLU A 283 13.21 16.43 3.36
CA GLU A 283 14.62 16.41 3.74
C GLU A 283 14.94 15.17 4.59
N GLY A 284 15.82 14.31 4.09
CA GLY A 284 16.32 13.14 4.81
C GLY A 284 15.64 11.81 4.45
N ASN A 285 14.52 11.82 3.72
CA ASN A 285 13.97 10.59 3.17
C ASN A 285 14.75 10.12 1.94
N GLN A 286 15.00 8.82 1.87
CA GLN A 286 15.46 8.18 0.64
C GLN A 286 14.37 8.29 -0.42
N ASN A 287 14.78 8.58 -1.65
CA ASN A 287 13.88 8.75 -2.79
C ASN A 287 13.37 7.39 -3.30
N PRO A 288 12.06 7.08 -3.17
CA PRO A 288 11.50 5.79 -3.54
C PRO A 288 11.03 5.72 -5.02
N PHE A 289 11.34 6.72 -5.86
CA PHE A 289 10.81 6.76 -7.24
C PHE A 289 11.15 5.51 -8.04
N SER A 290 12.36 4.97 -7.94
CA SER A 290 12.73 3.74 -8.65
C SER A 290 11.92 2.53 -8.20
N HIS A 291 11.66 2.41 -6.89
CA HIS A 291 10.87 1.32 -6.30
C HIS A 291 9.41 1.41 -6.78
N GLU A 292 8.78 2.56 -6.59
CA GLU A 292 7.36 2.72 -6.91
C GLU A 292 7.06 2.77 -8.41
N LEU A 293 7.96 3.34 -9.22
CA LEU A 293 7.82 3.31 -10.67
C LEU A 293 8.08 1.93 -11.24
N PHE A 294 8.95 1.11 -10.60
CA PHE A 294 9.08 -0.29 -10.99
C PHE A 294 7.75 -1.02 -10.82
N HIS A 295 7.09 -0.91 -9.66
CA HIS A 295 5.75 -1.47 -9.45
C HIS A 295 4.74 -1.06 -10.52
N TYR A 296 4.75 0.21 -10.90
CA TYR A 296 3.81 0.74 -11.87
C TYR A 296 4.10 0.22 -13.29
N ILE A 297 5.32 0.48 -13.78
CA ILE A 297 5.67 0.31 -15.20
C ILE A 297 5.86 -1.16 -15.54
N SER A 298 6.40 -1.98 -14.62
CA SER A 298 6.53 -3.42 -14.85
C SER A 298 5.16 -4.09 -15.02
N ASN A 299 4.18 -3.75 -14.19
CA ASN A 299 2.81 -4.26 -14.32
C ASN A 299 2.15 -3.85 -15.65
N ASP A 300 2.40 -2.63 -16.09
CA ASP A 300 1.85 -2.12 -17.34
C ASP A 300 2.53 -2.73 -18.59
N LEU A 301 3.85 -2.95 -18.56
CA LEU A 301 4.61 -3.48 -19.70
C LEU A 301 4.64 -5.01 -19.76
N TRP A 302 4.70 -5.68 -18.60
CA TRP A 302 4.81 -7.12 -18.51
C TRP A 302 3.48 -7.81 -18.22
N GLY A 303 2.53 -7.10 -17.61
CA GLY A 303 1.30 -7.67 -17.04
C GLY A 303 1.42 -7.86 -15.53
N MET A 304 0.32 -8.27 -14.89
CA MET A 304 0.29 -8.49 -13.44
C MET A 304 1.28 -9.59 -13.02
N TYR A 305 2.01 -9.32 -11.94
CA TYR A 305 2.90 -10.29 -11.32
C TYR A 305 2.14 -11.50 -10.74
N SER A 306 2.83 -12.63 -10.68
CA SER A 306 2.35 -13.91 -10.16
C SER A 306 2.59 -14.06 -8.65
N SER A 307 3.57 -13.36 -8.08
CA SER A 307 3.94 -13.47 -6.67
C SER A 307 4.54 -12.19 -6.10
N ARG A 308 4.29 -11.94 -4.81
CA ARG A 308 4.76 -10.75 -4.08
C ARG A 308 6.28 -10.64 -4.02
N ILE A 309 6.99 -11.76 -3.90
CA ILE A 309 8.46 -11.80 -3.90
C ILE A 309 9.08 -11.23 -5.18
N LEU A 310 8.48 -11.51 -6.36
CA LEU A 310 8.96 -10.96 -7.63
C LEU A 310 8.72 -9.46 -7.69
N GLN A 311 7.57 -9.02 -7.20
CA GLN A 311 7.18 -7.62 -7.21
C GLN A 311 8.09 -6.77 -6.32
N GLU A 312 8.18 -7.08 -5.03
CA GLU A 312 9.01 -6.32 -4.09
C GLU A 312 10.50 -6.53 -4.35
N GLY A 313 10.90 -7.76 -4.68
CA GLY A 313 12.29 -8.07 -5.02
C GLY A 313 12.77 -7.30 -6.25
N GLY A 314 11.95 -7.22 -7.31
CA GLY A 314 12.26 -6.42 -8.50
C GLY A 314 12.33 -4.92 -8.22
N ALA A 315 11.48 -4.42 -7.32
CA ALA A 315 11.45 -3.03 -6.93
C ALA A 315 12.73 -2.64 -6.14
N VAL A 316 13.14 -3.43 -5.15
CA VAL A 316 14.41 -3.24 -4.41
C VAL A 316 15.61 -3.42 -5.33
N TYR A 317 15.59 -4.42 -6.21
CA TYR A 317 16.65 -4.61 -7.20
C TYR A 317 16.83 -3.39 -8.12
N THR A 318 15.72 -2.71 -8.47
CA THR A 318 15.73 -1.51 -9.30
C THR A 318 16.16 -0.27 -8.51
N GLU A 319 15.77 -0.17 -7.24
CA GLU A 319 16.19 0.88 -6.32
C GLU A 319 17.70 0.83 -6.04
N CYS A 320 18.21 -0.37 -5.77
CA CYS A 320 19.62 -0.64 -5.44
C CYS A 320 20.47 -0.64 -6.70
N GLY A 321 20.68 0.56 -7.25
CA GLY A 321 21.56 0.80 -8.39
C GLY A 321 22.96 0.19 -8.23
N ASN A 322 23.44 0.05 -6.97
CA ASN A 322 24.59 -0.79 -6.63
C ASN A 322 24.17 -2.19 -6.14
N ARG A 323 24.24 -3.15 -7.06
CA ARG A 323 23.79 -4.54 -6.85
C ARG A 323 24.65 -5.35 -5.87
N THR A 324 25.78 -4.81 -5.39
CA THR A 324 26.63 -5.47 -4.38
C THR A 324 26.07 -5.33 -2.96
N VAL A 325 25.21 -4.35 -2.70
CA VAL A 325 24.53 -4.20 -1.41
C VAL A 325 23.63 -5.41 -1.18
N ILE A 326 22.78 -5.75 -2.16
CA ILE A 326 21.89 -6.92 -2.12
C ILE A 326 22.66 -8.20 -1.78
N ASP A 327 23.79 -8.41 -2.44
CA ASP A 327 24.68 -9.55 -2.21
C ASP A 327 25.21 -9.57 -0.77
N SER A 328 25.70 -8.43 -0.29
CA SER A 328 26.31 -8.30 1.03
C SER A 328 25.29 -8.52 2.15
N VAL A 329 24.08 -7.98 2.02
CA VAL A 329 22.99 -8.17 2.99
C VAL A 329 22.56 -9.63 3.00
N THR A 330 22.32 -10.23 1.83
CA THR A 330 21.86 -11.61 1.73
C THR A 330 22.90 -12.60 2.25
N ALA A 331 24.19 -12.35 1.99
CA ALA A 331 25.28 -13.14 2.56
C ALA A 331 25.34 -13.03 4.10
N ALA A 332 25.04 -11.86 4.67
CA ALA A 332 24.93 -11.69 6.12
C ALA A 332 23.72 -12.44 6.71
N ILE A 333 22.55 -12.36 6.07
CA ILE A 333 21.33 -13.14 6.44
C ILE A 333 21.66 -14.64 6.47
N PHE A 334 22.35 -15.13 5.43
CA PHE A 334 22.76 -16.51 5.32
C PHE A 334 23.70 -16.93 6.46
N LYS A 335 24.74 -16.13 6.76
CA LYS A 335 25.71 -16.41 7.84
C LYS A 335 25.04 -16.45 9.22
N GLU A 336 24.02 -15.64 9.44
CA GLU A 336 23.25 -15.63 10.69
C GLU A 336 22.18 -16.73 10.77
N GLN A 337 22.06 -17.59 9.74
CA GLN A 337 21.06 -18.67 9.67
C GLN A 337 19.62 -18.17 9.77
N LYS A 338 19.36 -16.97 9.26
CA LYS A 338 18.02 -16.34 9.26
C LYS A 338 17.29 -16.44 7.92
N MET A 339 17.91 -17.10 6.95
CA MET A 339 17.40 -17.21 5.59
C MET A 339 16.16 -18.10 5.51
N PHE A 340 15.14 -17.66 4.77
CA PHE A 340 13.92 -18.43 4.55
C PHE A 340 14.07 -19.45 3.40
N SER A 341 13.15 -20.41 3.33
CA SER A 341 13.04 -21.27 2.15
C SER A 341 12.44 -20.48 0.99
N LEU A 342 12.74 -20.88 -0.25
CA LEU A 342 12.16 -20.21 -1.42
C LEU A 342 10.62 -20.39 -1.45
N ASP A 343 10.13 -21.54 -0.99
CA ASP A 343 8.70 -21.82 -0.85
C ASP A 343 8.02 -20.86 0.15
N ASP A 344 8.64 -20.60 1.31
CA ASP A 344 8.12 -19.64 2.28
C ASP A 344 8.13 -18.21 1.73
N LEU A 345 9.20 -17.81 1.03
CA LEU A 345 9.27 -16.47 0.42
C LEU A 345 8.20 -16.28 -0.67
N ILE A 346 7.84 -17.32 -1.41
CA ILE A 346 6.79 -17.26 -2.44
C ILE A 346 5.40 -17.19 -1.80
N ASN A 347 5.13 -18.03 -0.80
CA ASN A 347 3.78 -18.25 -0.29
C ASN A 347 3.44 -17.43 0.97
N LYS A 348 4.44 -16.88 1.66
CA LYS A 348 4.29 -16.20 2.96
C LYS A 348 5.05 -14.87 3.03
N PHE A 349 5.36 -14.25 1.88
CA PHE A 349 6.15 -13.02 1.80
C PHE A 349 5.67 -11.93 2.79
N ASP A 350 4.37 -11.62 2.79
CA ASP A 350 3.82 -10.54 3.62
C ASP A 350 3.85 -10.88 5.13
N ASP A 351 3.81 -12.16 5.50
CA ASP A 351 3.99 -12.58 6.90
C ASP A 351 5.45 -12.37 7.33
N ILE A 352 6.40 -12.76 6.47
CA ILE A 352 7.84 -12.60 6.72
C ILE A 352 8.20 -11.11 6.78
N ALA A 353 7.69 -10.30 5.85
CA ALA A 353 7.94 -8.86 5.83
C ALA A 353 7.38 -8.13 7.07
N ARG A 354 6.31 -8.66 7.68
CA ARG A 354 5.79 -8.17 8.96
C ARG A 354 6.68 -8.51 10.15
N GLU A 355 7.41 -9.63 10.07
CA GLU A 355 8.36 -10.02 11.11
C GLU A 355 9.70 -9.29 10.97
N ASP A 356 10.26 -9.24 9.75
CA ASP A 356 11.50 -8.56 9.43
C ASP A 356 11.51 -8.09 7.96
N GLU A 357 11.23 -6.80 7.76
CA GLU A 357 11.16 -6.19 6.42
C GLU A 357 12.50 -6.32 5.67
N ILE A 358 13.64 -6.14 6.35
CA ILE A 358 14.95 -6.18 5.71
C ILE A 358 15.20 -7.58 5.15
N ILE A 359 14.92 -8.62 5.95
CA ILE A 359 15.15 -9.99 5.51
C ILE A 359 14.26 -10.33 4.30
N ALA A 360 12.95 -10.08 4.39
CA ALA A 360 12.02 -10.39 3.31
C ALA A 360 12.40 -9.68 2.00
N TYR A 361 12.65 -8.38 2.05
CA TYR A 361 12.89 -7.56 0.88
C TYR A 361 14.26 -7.85 0.24
N PHE A 362 15.32 -8.03 1.02
CA PHE A 362 16.65 -8.34 0.48
C PHE A 362 16.76 -9.77 -0.04
N GLU A 363 16.13 -10.77 0.60
CA GLU A 363 16.05 -12.11 0.03
C GLU A 363 15.26 -12.11 -1.28
N GLY A 364 14.12 -11.40 -1.34
CA GLY A 364 13.37 -11.21 -2.58
C GLY A 364 14.18 -10.55 -3.69
N ALA A 365 14.92 -9.47 -3.36
CA ALA A 365 15.78 -8.78 -4.30
C ALA A 365 16.93 -9.68 -4.80
N SER A 366 17.47 -10.53 -3.93
CA SER A 366 18.51 -11.50 -4.28
C SER A 366 17.99 -12.59 -5.21
N VAL A 367 16.80 -13.13 -4.95
CA VAL A 367 16.13 -14.08 -5.86
C VAL A 367 15.89 -13.44 -7.22
N PHE A 368 15.30 -12.24 -7.24
CA PHE A 368 15.02 -11.51 -8.47
C PHE A 368 16.31 -11.25 -9.26
N LYS A 369 17.34 -10.70 -8.60
CA LYS A 369 18.65 -10.43 -9.19
C LYS A 369 19.25 -11.69 -9.78
N TYR A 370 19.32 -12.77 -9.01
CA TYR A 370 19.93 -14.02 -9.45
C TYR A 370 19.26 -14.54 -10.72
N LEU A 371 17.93 -14.59 -10.73
CA LEU A 371 17.16 -15.07 -11.87
C LEU A 371 17.30 -14.14 -13.08
N TYR A 372 17.20 -12.83 -12.86
CA TYR A 372 17.29 -11.82 -13.92
C TYR A 372 18.67 -11.79 -14.58
N GLU A 373 19.74 -11.73 -13.78
CA GLU A 373 21.11 -11.61 -14.30
C GLU A 373 21.60 -12.91 -14.94
N LYS A 374 21.19 -14.06 -14.40
CA LYS A 374 21.64 -15.36 -14.92
C LYS A 374 20.88 -15.81 -16.15
N TYR A 375 19.56 -15.63 -16.16
CA TYR A 375 18.68 -16.19 -17.18
C TYR A 375 18.09 -15.16 -18.14
N GLY A 376 18.25 -13.87 -17.84
CA GLY A 376 17.84 -12.76 -18.67
C GLY A 376 16.40 -12.28 -18.45
N ALA A 377 16.13 -11.07 -18.94
CA ALA A 377 14.86 -10.37 -18.76
C ALA A 377 13.66 -11.13 -19.35
N GLU A 378 13.81 -11.78 -20.50
CA GLU A 378 12.69 -12.50 -21.16
C GLU A 378 12.17 -13.65 -20.30
N LYS A 379 13.07 -14.43 -19.70
CA LYS A 379 12.66 -15.51 -18.79
C LYS A 379 12.13 -14.97 -17.47
N MET A 380 12.70 -13.87 -16.97
CA MET A 380 12.14 -13.18 -15.80
C MET A 380 10.71 -12.70 -16.08
N LYS A 381 10.43 -12.13 -17.26
CA LYS A 381 9.08 -11.72 -17.66
C LYS A 381 8.10 -12.90 -17.71
N GLN A 382 8.52 -14.05 -18.25
CA GLN A 382 7.69 -15.25 -18.23
C GLN A 382 7.38 -15.69 -16.79
N LEU A 383 8.40 -15.74 -15.92
CA LEU A 383 8.20 -16.09 -14.51
C LEU A 383 7.30 -15.06 -13.79
N TRP A 384 7.49 -13.78 -14.09
CA TRP A 384 6.69 -12.68 -13.57
C TRP A 384 5.21 -12.91 -13.83
N THR A 385 4.81 -13.27 -15.06
CA THR A 385 3.39 -13.47 -15.39
C THR A 385 2.86 -14.87 -15.08
N GLU A 386 3.70 -15.90 -15.20
CA GLU A 386 3.26 -17.30 -15.15
C GLU A 386 3.52 -18.00 -13.82
N GLY A 387 4.36 -17.44 -12.95
CA GLY A 387 4.60 -17.97 -11.61
C GLY A 387 5.63 -19.08 -11.50
N PHE A 388 6.07 -19.32 -10.26
CA PHE A 388 7.11 -20.30 -9.93
C PHE A 388 6.68 -21.74 -10.18
N GLU A 389 5.38 -22.02 -10.28
CA GLU A 389 4.84 -23.31 -10.71
C GLU A 389 5.22 -23.66 -12.15
N LYS A 390 5.60 -22.67 -12.96
CA LYS A 390 6.13 -22.86 -14.33
C LYS A 390 7.64 -22.83 -14.40
N SER A 391 8.36 -22.86 -13.27
CA SER A 391 9.82 -22.76 -13.24
C SER A 391 10.50 -23.84 -14.10
N GLU A 392 9.97 -25.06 -14.09
CA GLU A 392 10.52 -26.18 -14.88
C GLU A 392 10.32 -25.96 -16.38
N LEU A 393 9.19 -25.38 -16.78
CA LEU A 393 8.94 -25.04 -18.18
C LEU A 393 9.84 -23.88 -18.66
N ILE A 394 9.96 -22.83 -17.86
CA ILE A 394 10.66 -21.58 -18.22
C ILE A 394 12.18 -21.80 -18.22
N TYR A 395 12.68 -22.55 -17.24
CA TYR A 395 14.11 -22.66 -16.99
C TYR A 395 14.68 -24.08 -17.03
N GLY A 396 13.84 -25.11 -17.15
CA GLY A 396 14.28 -26.51 -17.13
C GLY A 396 14.70 -27.00 -15.74
N LYS A 397 14.21 -26.35 -14.68
CA LYS A 397 14.60 -26.60 -13.28
C LYS A 397 13.39 -26.60 -12.34
N SER A 398 13.39 -27.55 -11.41
CA SER A 398 12.42 -27.54 -10.30
C SER A 398 12.69 -26.39 -9.34
N LEU A 399 11.70 -26.03 -8.52
CA LEU A 399 11.85 -25.01 -7.49
C LEU A 399 12.96 -25.36 -6.47
N SER A 400 13.11 -26.64 -6.12
CA SER A 400 14.18 -27.10 -5.25
C SER A 400 15.56 -26.97 -5.89
N ASP A 401 15.68 -27.22 -7.20
CA ASP A 401 16.95 -27.02 -7.90
C ASP A 401 17.33 -25.55 -7.90
N PHE A 402 16.34 -24.66 -8.06
CA PHE A 402 16.53 -23.21 -7.95
C PHE A 402 17.04 -22.78 -6.59
N GLU A 403 16.38 -23.22 -5.53
CA GLU A 403 16.75 -22.84 -4.17
C GLU A 403 18.18 -23.28 -3.86
N ASN A 404 18.55 -24.51 -4.22
CA ASN A 404 19.91 -25.02 -4.03
C ASN A 404 20.95 -24.21 -4.81
N GLU A 405 20.65 -23.85 -6.05
CA GLU A 405 21.55 -23.10 -6.92
C GLU A 405 21.73 -21.65 -6.47
N TRP A 406 20.64 -21.01 -6.04
CA TRP A 406 20.64 -19.66 -5.49
C TRP A 406 21.37 -19.60 -4.14
N LYS A 407 21.13 -20.56 -3.24
CA LYS A 407 21.91 -20.69 -1.99
C LYS A 407 23.40 -20.96 -2.27
N GLY A 408 23.70 -21.77 -3.28
CA GLY A 408 25.07 -21.97 -3.77
C GLY A 408 25.73 -20.68 -4.28
N TYR A 409 24.97 -19.84 -4.98
CA TYR A 409 25.41 -18.51 -5.37
C TYR A 409 25.68 -17.62 -4.15
N ILE A 410 24.76 -17.57 -3.17
CA ILE A 410 24.95 -16.77 -1.96
C ILE A 410 26.19 -17.20 -1.18
N LEU A 411 26.43 -18.51 -1.07
CA LEU A 411 27.63 -19.07 -0.44
C LEU A 411 28.94 -18.63 -1.11
N SER A 412 28.90 -18.26 -2.39
CA SER A 412 30.07 -17.76 -3.13
C SER A 412 30.35 -16.27 -2.92
N LEU A 413 29.41 -15.53 -2.31
CA LEU A 413 29.52 -14.10 -2.11
C LEU A 413 30.43 -13.77 -0.91
N PRO A 414 31.15 -12.62 -0.95
CA PRO A 414 31.91 -12.15 0.19
C PRO A 414 30.97 -11.84 1.35
N VAL A 415 31.25 -12.42 2.51
CA VAL A 415 30.45 -12.18 3.71
C VAL A 415 31.08 -11.03 4.52
N PRO A 416 30.32 -9.98 4.86
CA PRO A 416 30.85 -8.91 5.70
C PRO A 416 31.23 -9.43 7.10
N ASP A 417 32.35 -8.91 7.63
CA ASP A 417 32.86 -9.28 8.97
C ASP A 417 31.87 -8.90 10.08
N LYS A 418 31.24 -7.73 9.93
CA LYS A 418 30.11 -7.24 10.72
C LYS A 418 29.13 -6.55 9.79
N TYR A 419 27.84 -6.85 9.94
CA TYR A 419 26.77 -6.16 9.23
C TYR A 419 26.02 -5.25 10.20
N ASP A 420 25.85 -3.99 9.82
CA ASP A 420 25.11 -3.01 10.62
C ASP A 420 23.63 -3.02 10.22
N TRP A 421 22.87 -3.88 10.90
CA TRP A 421 21.42 -4.00 10.74
C TRP A 421 20.67 -2.68 10.99
N THR A 422 21.24 -1.74 11.76
CA THR A 422 20.60 -0.45 12.07
C THR A 422 20.65 0.49 10.87
N ASN A 423 21.77 0.50 10.14
CA ASN A 423 21.92 1.31 8.92
C ASN A 423 21.21 0.68 7.71
N ALA A 424 21.08 -0.65 7.66
CA ALA A 424 20.33 -1.35 6.62
C ALA A 424 18.81 -1.03 6.61
N ALA A 425 18.26 -0.70 7.78
CA ALA A 425 16.88 -0.25 7.93
C ALA A 425 16.67 1.20 7.41
N LEU A 426 17.71 2.04 7.54
CA LEU A 426 17.68 3.47 7.22
C LEU A 426 17.97 3.75 5.74
N HIS A 427 18.67 2.83 5.08
CA HIS A 427 19.05 2.92 3.68
C HIS A 427 18.66 1.61 2.99
N ARG A 428 17.49 1.59 2.34
CA ARG A 428 17.05 0.43 1.54
C ARG A 428 18.09 0.10 0.45
N CYS A 429 18.86 1.11 0.05
CA CYS A 429 20.08 1.08 -0.76
C CYS A 429 20.92 2.34 -0.46
#